data_AF-A0A416JZJ4-F1
#
_entry.id   AF-A0A416JZJ4-F1
#
_cell.length_a   1.000
_cell.length_b   1.000
_cell.length_c   1.000
_cell.angle_alpha   90.00
_cell.angle_beta   90.00
_cell.angle_gamma   90.00
#
_symmetry.space_group_name_H-M   'P 1'
#
loop_
_entity.id
_entity.type
_entity.pdbx_description
1 polymer ?
#
loop_
_entity_poly.entity_id
_entity_poly.type
_entity_poly.pdbx_seq_one_letter_code
_entity_poly.pdbx_strand_id
1 'polypeptide(L)'
;MKRIFLRLKQPLRNERGEITFFACFFVVGIVMLISFLLLYASIRITCINIRNGAKMELNNLSGTIYADTYRSQRETNFEEYLNTLYSSSDYTDMLEATVAGGLDSKIPLSTEDYKVSNISLEFNVEDGRVEYIFYCDVEFYVQMFGHSYPAITQRVELTGYHNTKF
;
A
#
# COMPACT_ATOMS: atom_id res chain seq x y z
N MET A 1 47.89 35.42 -38.71
CA MET A 1 46.56 35.51 -38.04
C MET A 1 45.35 35.00 -38.84
N LYS A 2 45.45 34.48 -40.09
CA LYS A 2 44.27 34.00 -40.86
C LYS A 2 44.10 32.47 -40.99
N ARG A 3 45.09 31.65 -40.61
CA ARG A 3 45.04 30.18 -40.78
C ARG A 3 44.41 29.42 -39.61
N ILE A 4 44.42 29.98 -38.41
CA ILE A 4 43.86 29.32 -37.20
C ILE A 4 42.32 29.37 -37.24
N PHE A 5 41.74 30.47 -37.74
CA PHE A 5 40.28 30.66 -37.81
C PHE A 5 39.58 29.75 -38.85
N LEU A 6 40.34 29.24 -39.84
CA LEU A 6 39.81 28.33 -40.87
C LEU A 6 39.76 26.86 -40.41
N ARG A 7 40.55 26.46 -39.41
CA ARG A 7 40.50 25.10 -38.84
C ARG A 7 39.41 24.92 -37.79
N LEU A 8 38.98 25.99 -37.09
CA LEU A 8 37.83 25.93 -36.19
C LEU A 8 36.47 25.90 -36.91
N LYS A 9 36.43 26.18 -38.21
CA LYS A 9 35.19 26.16 -39.01
C LYS A 9 34.92 24.83 -39.71
N GLN A 10 35.84 23.87 -39.63
CA GLN A 10 35.70 22.54 -40.24
C GLN A 10 34.98 21.48 -39.40
N PRO A 11 34.91 21.50 -38.05
CA PRO A 11 34.12 20.49 -37.32
C PRO A 11 32.62 20.80 -37.36
N LEU A 12 32.22 21.98 -37.84
CA LEU A 12 30.81 22.34 -38.07
C LEU A 12 30.27 21.87 -39.43
N ARG A 13 31.05 21.07 -40.17
CA ARG A 13 30.63 20.46 -41.44
C ARG A 13 30.42 18.97 -41.25
N ASN A 14 29.15 18.64 -40.97
CA ASN A 14 28.49 17.35 -41.23
C ASN A 14 28.48 16.29 -40.10
N GLU A 15 27.84 16.64 -38.96
CA GLU A 15 27.37 15.69 -37.94
C GLU A 15 25.83 15.72 -37.79
N ARG A 16 25.10 15.85 -38.91
CA ARG A 16 23.62 15.91 -38.88
C ARG A 16 22.97 14.64 -38.31
N GLY A 17 23.70 13.52 -38.18
CA GLY A 17 23.22 12.26 -37.61
C GLY A 17 23.54 12.05 -36.12
N GLU A 18 24.58 12.67 -35.57
CA GLU A 18 24.93 12.49 -34.15
C GLU A 18 24.05 13.36 -33.25
N ILE A 19 23.78 14.61 -33.63
CA ILE A 19 22.89 15.50 -32.86
C ILE A 19 21.47 14.90 -32.77
N THR A 20 20.99 14.26 -33.84
CA THR A 20 19.68 13.59 -33.84
C THR A 20 19.69 12.29 -33.03
N PHE A 21 20.80 11.55 -33.02
CA PHE A 21 20.97 10.38 -32.16
C PHE A 21 20.96 10.79 -30.68
N PHE A 22 21.78 11.75 -30.27
CA PHE A 22 21.78 12.27 -28.89
C PHE A 22 20.42 12.83 -28.48
N ALA A 23 19.73 13.56 -29.37
CA ALA A 23 18.37 14.03 -29.12
C ALA A 23 17.38 12.87 -28.92
N CYS A 24 17.50 11.80 -29.70
CA CYS A 24 16.66 10.60 -29.56
C CYS A 24 16.89 9.91 -28.21
N PHE A 25 18.15 9.70 -27.81
CA PHE A 25 18.47 9.14 -26.48
C PHE A 25 17.95 10.00 -25.35
N PHE A 26 18.06 11.33 -25.48
CA PHE A 26 17.57 12.26 -24.49
C PHE A 26 16.05 12.21 -24.36
N VAL A 27 15.33 12.19 -25.49
CA VAL A 27 13.85 12.04 -25.50
C VAL A 27 13.44 10.71 -24.90
N VAL A 28 14.05 9.60 -25.31
CA VAL A 28 13.76 8.26 -24.77
C VAL A 28 14.06 8.20 -23.26
N GLY A 29 15.19 8.76 -22.83
CA GLY A 29 15.56 8.83 -21.42
C GLY A 29 14.58 9.67 -20.58
N ILE A 30 14.14 10.81 -21.09
CA ILE A 30 13.12 11.64 -20.44
C ILE A 30 11.79 10.89 -20.36
N VAL A 31 11.35 10.25 -21.45
CA VAL A 31 10.09 9.48 -21.46
C VAL A 31 10.16 8.34 -20.45
N MET A 32 11.25 7.58 -20.40
CA MET A 32 11.45 6.53 -19.39
C MET A 32 11.41 7.10 -17.96
N LEU A 33 12.07 8.23 -17.71
CA LEU A 33 12.11 8.86 -16.39
C LEU A 33 10.72 9.35 -15.97
N ILE A 34 9.97 9.99 -16.88
CA ILE A 34 8.59 10.41 -16.63
C ILE A 34 7.70 9.20 -16.36
N SER A 35 7.78 8.14 -17.16
CA SER A 35 7.02 6.90 -16.95
C SER A 35 7.31 6.27 -15.59
N PHE A 36 8.58 6.24 -15.18
CA PHE A 36 8.97 5.76 -13.86
C PHE A 36 8.40 6.62 -12.73
N LEU A 37 8.48 7.95 -12.84
CA LEU A 37 7.90 8.87 -11.86
C LEU A 37 6.39 8.72 -11.74
N LEU A 38 5.68 8.57 -12.87
CA LEU A 38 4.23 8.37 -12.89
C LEU A 38 3.85 7.03 -12.24
N LEU A 39 4.57 5.96 -12.55
CA LEU A 39 4.36 4.65 -11.94
C LEU A 39 4.59 4.72 -10.42
N TYR A 40 5.68 5.33 -9.98
CA TYR A 40 5.98 5.51 -8.57
C TYR A 40 4.90 6.34 -7.86
N ALA A 41 4.44 7.44 -8.46
CA ALA A 41 3.37 8.26 -7.90
C ALA A 41 2.05 7.49 -7.82
N SER A 42 1.69 6.73 -8.86
CA SER A 42 0.49 5.88 -8.87
C SER A 42 0.51 4.86 -7.75
N ILE A 43 1.60 4.10 -7.60
CA ILE A 43 1.79 3.13 -6.51
C ILE A 43 1.59 3.79 -5.15
N ARG A 44 2.23 4.95 -4.93
CA ARG A 44 2.12 5.69 -3.67
C ARG A 44 0.69 6.13 -3.37
N ILE A 45 -0.04 6.66 -4.36
CA ILE A 45 -1.43 7.09 -4.20
C ILE A 45 -2.32 5.90 -3.88
N THR A 46 -2.18 4.78 -4.59
CA THR A 46 -2.96 3.56 -4.36
C THR A 46 -2.71 3.01 -2.96
N CYS A 47 -1.46 2.91 -2.51
CA CYS A 47 -1.16 2.47 -1.15
C CYS A 47 -1.75 3.40 -0.08
N ILE A 48 -1.77 4.71 -0.31
CA ILE A 48 -2.42 5.68 0.59
C ILE A 48 -3.92 5.45 0.63
N ASN A 49 -4.55 5.21 -0.53
CA ASN A 49 -5.99 4.96 -0.60
C ASN A 49 -6.37 3.67 0.15
N ILE A 50 -5.61 2.58 -0.06
CA ILE A 50 -5.79 1.31 0.65
C ILE A 50 -5.63 1.51 2.15
N ARG A 51 -4.57 2.23 2.57
CA ARG A 51 -4.33 2.55 3.97
C ARG A 51 -5.50 3.34 4.59
N ASN A 52 -6.06 4.29 3.86
CA ASN A 52 -7.20 5.07 4.35
C ASN A 52 -8.48 4.24 4.45
N GLY A 53 -8.73 3.36 3.48
CA GLY A 53 -9.83 2.39 3.53
C GLY A 53 -9.71 1.47 4.74
N ALA A 54 -8.53 0.87 4.94
CA ALA A 54 -8.23 0.03 6.09
C ALA A 54 -8.36 0.79 7.40
N LYS A 55 -7.84 2.03 7.49
CA LYS A 55 -7.99 2.87 8.69
C LYS A 55 -9.45 3.14 9.05
N MET A 56 -10.31 3.33 8.06
CA MET A 56 -11.74 3.53 8.31
C MET A 56 -12.40 2.25 8.82
N GLU A 57 -12.05 1.08 8.29
CA GLU A 57 -12.56 -0.20 8.83
C GLU A 57 -12.02 -0.51 10.23
N LEU A 58 -10.75 -0.19 10.49
CA LEU A 58 -10.19 -0.31 11.84
C LEU A 58 -10.88 0.60 12.85
N ASN A 59 -11.44 1.73 12.41
CA ASN A 59 -12.26 2.59 13.26
C ASN A 59 -13.65 1.97 13.51
N ASN A 60 -14.26 1.32 12.51
CA ASN A 60 -15.50 0.57 12.69
C ASN A 60 -15.30 -0.63 13.63
N LEU A 61 -14.17 -1.34 13.47
CA LEU A 61 -13.74 -2.43 14.34
C LEU A 61 -13.59 -1.93 15.78
N SER A 62 -12.92 -0.79 15.99
CA SER A 62 -12.79 -0.17 17.31
C SER A 62 -14.15 0.07 17.99
N GLY A 63 -15.16 0.51 17.22
CA GLY A 63 -16.53 0.66 17.72
C GLY A 63 -17.20 -0.66 18.12
N THR A 64 -16.91 -1.74 17.39
CA THR A 64 -17.39 -3.10 17.71
C THR A 64 -16.73 -3.61 19.00
N ILE A 65 -15.40 -3.51 19.08
CA ILE A 65 -14.61 -3.84 20.28
C ILE A 65 -15.11 -3.06 21.49
N TYR A 66 -15.42 -1.75 21.34
CA TYR A 66 -15.99 -0.94 22.42
C TYR A 66 -17.34 -1.48 22.91
N ALA A 67 -18.24 -1.84 21.99
CA ALA A 67 -19.55 -2.39 22.36
C ALA A 67 -19.43 -3.72 23.11
N ASP A 68 -18.49 -4.58 22.69
CA ASP A 68 -18.27 -5.88 23.33
C ASP A 68 -17.53 -5.74 24.66
N THR A 69 -16.60 -4.80 24.76
CA THR A 69 -15.97 -4.38 26.02
C THR A 69 -17.04 -3.92 27.01
N TYR A 70 -17.97 -3.05 26.60
CA TYR A 70 -19.06 -2.59 27.47
C TYR A 70 -20.03 -3.71 27.89
N ARG A 71 -20.37 -4.64 26.98
CA ARG A 71 -21.22 -5.80 27.33
C ARG A 71 -20.54 -6.69 28.37
N SER A 72 -19.24 -6.90 28.21
CA SER A 72 -18.45 -7.80 29.04
C SER A 72 -18.12 -7.21 30.42
N GLN A 73 -18.29 -5.89 30.64
CA GLN A 73 -18.12 -5.26 31.95
C GLN A 73 -19.10 -5.77 33.03
N ARG A 74 -20.16 -6.47 32.62
CA ARG A 74 -21.09 -7.13 33.55
C ARG A 74 -20.53 -8.43 34.13
N GLU A 75 -19.45 -8.95 33.56
CA GLU A 75 -18.81 -10.17 34.00
C GLU A 75 -17.93 -9.94 35.23
N THR A 76 -17.90 -10.91 36.14
CA THR A 76 -17.16 -10.80 37.40
C THR A 76 -15.64 -10.85 37.19
N ASN A 77 -15.18 -11.52 36.11
CA ASN A 77 -13.76 -11.57 35.71
C ASN A 77 -13.56 -11.09 34.26
N PHE A 78 -13.67 -9.77 34.10
CA PHE A 78 -13.64 -9.08 32.81
C PHE A 78 -12.36 -9.34 32.00
N GLU A 79 -11.18 -9.27 32.63
CA GLU A 79 -9.89 -9.43 31.93
C GLU A 79 -9.71 -10.86 31.39
N GLU A 80 -10.08 -11.88 32.16
CA GLU A 80 -10.03 -13.28 31.73
C GLU A 80 -11.03 -13.57 30.60
N TYR A 81 -12.23 -13.00 30.68
CA TYR A 81 -13.25 -13.14 29.64
C TYR A 81 -12.79 -12.51 28.32
N LEU A 82 -12.23 -11.30 28.36
CA LEU A 82 -11.70 -10.65 27.15
C LEU A 82 -10.53 -11.43 26.56
N ASN A 83 -9.61 -11.92 27.38
CA ASN A 83 -8.50 -12.73 26.89
C ASN A 83 -9.02 -14.01 26.21
N THR A 84 -9.99 -14.68 26.82
CA THR A 84 -10.64 -15.86 26.23
C THR A 84 -11.34 -15.53 24.91
N LEU A 85 -12.07 -14.41 24.85
CA LEU A 85 -12.81 -13.97 23.68
C LEU A 85 -11.88 -13.67 22.48
N TYR A 86 -10.80 -12.91 22.70
CA TYR A 86 -9.83 -12.58 21.65
C TYR A 86 -8.81 -13.69 21.38
N SER A 87 -8.69 -14.68 22.26
CA SER A 87 -7.92 -15.92 22.00
C SER A 87 -8.71 -16.95 21.18
N SER A 88 -10.03 -16.77 21.04
CA SER A 88 -10.89 -17.67 20.27
C SER A 88 -10.74 -17.38 18.78
N SER A 89 -10.26 -18.37 18.02
CA SER A 89 -10.11 -18.27 16.56
C SER A 89 -11.42 -17.91 15.86
N ASP A 90 -12.54 -18.49 16.30
CA ASP A 90 -13.84 -18.25 15.65
C ASP A 90 -14.27 -16.78 15.74
N TYR A 91 -13.93 -16.12 16.85
CA TYR A 91 -14.25 -14.72 17.06
C TYR A 91 -13.29 -13.81 16.29
N THR A 92 -11.99 -14.10 16.30
CA THR A 92 -11.00 -13.33 15.53
C THR A 92 -11.23 -13.47 14.03
N ASP A 93 -11.60 -14.66 13.54
CA ASP A 93 -11.89 -14.93 12.13
C ASP A 93 -13.15 -14.18 11.67
N MET A 94 -14.18 -14.08 12.52
CA MET A 94 -15.37 -13.28 12.25
C MET A 94 -15.02 -11.79 12.13
N LEU A 95 -14.17 -11.27 13.03
CA LEU A 95 -13.73 -9.87 12.98
C LEU A 95 -12.87 -9.61 11.75
N GLU A 96 -11.95 -10.51 11.42
CA GLU A 96 -11.12 -10.45 10.21
C GLU A 96 -11.99 -10.45 8.96
N ALA A 97 -12.97 -11.36 8.85
CA ALA A 97 -13.90 -11.42 7.73
C ALA A 97 -14.75 -10.14 7.60
N THR A 98 -15.15 -9.56 8.73
CA THR A 98 -15.89 -8.28 8.75
C THR A 98 -15.04 -7.13 8.22
N VAL A 99 -13.78 -7.04 8.66
CA VAL A 99 -12.83 -6.02 8.18
C VAL A 99 -12.48 -6.24 6.71
N ALA A 100 -12.24 -7.49 6.29
CA ALA A 100 -11.95 -7.84 4.90
C ALA A 100 -13.11 -7.52 3.96
N GLY A 101 -14.35 -7.86 4.36
CA GLY A 101 -15.56 -7.54 3.61
C GLY A 101 -15.84 -6.04 3.55
N GLY A 102 -15.63 -5.32 4.67
CA GLY A 102 -15.71 -3.86 4.70
C GLY A 102 -14.68 -3.20 3.78
N LEU A 103 -13.46 -3.75 3.73
CA LEU A 103 -12.40 -3.26 2.86
C LEU A 103 -12.73 -3.51 1.38
N ASP A 104 -13.19 -4.71 1.01
CA ASP A 104 -13.62 -5.04 -0.36
C ASP A 104 -14.76 -4.14 -0.87
N SER A 105 -15.66 -3.73 0.04
CA SER A 105 -16.74 -2.80 -0.30
C SER A 105 -16.27 -1.38 -0.63
N LYS A 106 -15.07 -0.98 -0.15
CA LYS A 106 -14.53 0.37 -0.29
C LYS A 106 -13.46 0.49 -1.35
N ILE A 107 -12.65 -0.55 -1.51
CA ILE A 107 -11.57 -0.61 -2.48
C ILE A 107 -11.65 -1.91 -3.26
N PRO A 108 -11.44 -1.90 -4.59
CA PRO A 108 -11.37 -3.13 -5.35
C PRO A 108 -10.10 -3.90 -4.94
N LEU A 109 -10.27 -5.11 -4.39
CA LEU A 109 -9.13 -5.93 -3.97
C LEU A 109 -8.30 -6.46 -5.14
N SER A 110 -8.84 -6.46 -6.36
CA SER A 110 -8.10 -6.83 -7.56
C SER A 110 -8.47 -5.92 -8.72
N THR A 111 -7.45 -5.39 -9.38
CA THR A 111 -7.55 -4.56 -10.59
C THR A 111 -6.50 -5.02 -11.60
N GLU A 112 -6.46 -4.38 -12.76
CA GLU A 112 -5.42 -4.65 -13.76
C GLU A 112 -4.01 -4.23 -13.28
N ASP A 113 -3.95 -3.18 -12.44
CA ASP A 113 -2.69 -2.58 -11.98
C ASP A 113 -2.19 -3.13 -10.65
N TYR A 114 -3.08 -3.68 -9.82
CA TYR A 114 -2.71 -4.21 -8.50
C TYR A 114 -3.69 -5.25 -7.97
N LYS A 115 -3.19 -6.08 -7.06
CA LYS A 115 -3.97 -7.04 -6.27
C LYS A 115 -3.59 -6.93 -4.80
N VAL A 116 -4.61 -6.84 -3.95
CA VAL A 116 -4.50 -6.92 -2.50
C VAL A 116 -4.70 -8.38 -2.10
N SER A 117 -3.83 -8.88 -1.25
CA SER A 117 -3.82 -10.26 -0.77
C SER A 117 -3.30 -10.31 0.66
N ASN A 118 -3.37 -11.50 1.28
CA ASN A 118 -2.86 -11.74 2.63
C ASN A 118 -3.40 -10.74 3.67
N ILE A 119 -4.70 -10.45 3.57
CA ILE A 119 -5.42 -9.62 4.55
C ILE A 119 -5.52 -10.46 5.82
N SER A 120 -4.97 -9.96 6.92
CA SER A 120 -4.99 -10.63 8.22
C SER A 120 -5.14 -9.61 9.35
N LEU A 121 -5.73 -10.06 10.45
CA LEU A 121 -5.96 -9.24 11.63
C LEU A 121 -5.50 -9.98 12.89
N GLU A 122 -4.45 -9.47 13.52
CA GLU A 122 -3.90 -10.02 14.75
C GLU A 122 -4.39 -9.22 15.96
N PHE A 123 -4.74 -9.90 17.05
CA PHE A 123 -5.17 -9.26 18.30
C PHE A 123 -4.20 -9.64 19.42
N ASN A 124 -3.78 -8.64 20.19
CA ASN A 124 -3.00 -8.82 21.41
C ASN A 124 -3.71 -8.12 22.57
N VAL A 125 -3.84 -8.79 23.71
CA VAL A 125 -4.48 -8.23 24.90
C VAL A 125 -3.42 -8.09 25.98
N GLU A 126 -3.02 -6.85 26.27
CA GLU A 126 -2.01 -6.52 27.28
C GLU A 126 -2.52 -5.45 28.24
N ASP A 127 -2.44 -5.74 29.55
CA ASP A 127 -2.67 -4.79 30.67
C ASP A 127 -3.92 -3.88 30.54
N GLY A 128 -5.06 -4.44 30.14
CA GLY A 128 -6.30 -3.68 29.97
C GLY A 128 -6.34 -2.84 28.69
N ARG A 129 -5.61 -3.26 27.65
CA ARG A 129 -5.67 -2.73 26.30
C ARG A 129 -5.73 -3.87 25.29
N VAL A 130 -6.62 -3.74 24.32
CA VAL A 130 -6.67 -4.60 23.13
C VAL A 130 -5.94 -3.87 22.01
N GLU A 131 -4.80 -4.40 21.62
CA GLU A 131 -4.07 -4.00 20.43
C GLU A 131 -4.50 -4.88 19.27
N TYR A 132 -4.71 -4.28 18.11
CA TYR A 132 -5.02 -5.01 16.89
C TYR A 132 -4.13 -4.53 15.75
N ILE A 133 -3.51 -5.49 15.05
CA ILE A 133 -2.58 -5.23 13.97
C ILE A 133 -3.16 -5.79 12.68
N PHE A 134 -3.42 -4.90 11.74
CA PHE A 134 -3.89 -5.23 10.41
C PHE A 134 -2.71 -5.30 9.44
N TYR A 135 -2.67 -6.35 8.65
CA TYR A 135 -1.71 -6.50 7.57
C TYR A 135 -2.43 -6.79 6.26
N CYS A 136 -1.93 -6.19 5.17
CA CYS A 136 -2.23 -6.66 3.81
C CYS A 136 -1.05 -6.46 2.88
N ASP A 137 -0.94 -7.33 1.88
CA ASP A 137 0.08 -7.26 0.85
C ASP A 137 -0.55 -6.77 -0.46
N VAL A 138 0.04 -5.72 -1.04
CA VAL A 138 -0.39 -5.12 -2.30
C VAL A 138 0.66 -5.43 -3.37
N GLU A 139 0.32 -6.32 -4.29
CA GLU A 139 1.12 -6.63 -5.47
C GLU A 139 0.74 -5.71 -6.62
N PHE A 140 1.70 -4.98 -7.17
CA PHE A 140 1.50 -4.14 -8.35
C PHE A 140 2.01 -4.84 -9.60
N TYR A 141 1.25 -4.73 -10.68
CA TYR A 141 1.57 -5.31 -11.97
C TYR A 141 1.86 -4.22 -13.00
N VAL A 142 2.77 -4.53 -13.92
CA VAL A 142 2.98 -3.72 -15.12
C VAL A 142 2.68 -4.59 -16.33
N GLN A 143 1.80 -4.09 -17.19
CA GLN A 143 1.45 -4.80 -18.41
C GLN A 143 2.43 -4.45 -19.53
N MET A 144 3.12 -5.46 -20.05
CA MET A 144 3.99 -5.33 -21.22
C MET A 144 3.71 -6.48 -22.18
N PHE A 145 3.50 -6.15 -23.46
CA PHE A 145 3.31 -7.15 -24.52
C PHE A 145 2.16 -8.14 -24.26
N GLY A 146 1.08 -7.69 -23.62
CA GLY A 146 -0.08 -8.53 -23.29
C GLY A 146 0.12 -9.44 -22.07
N HIS A 147 1.27 -9.36 -21.40
CA HIS A 147 1.56 -10.08 -20.16
C HIS A 147 1.62 -9.11 -18.98
N SER A 148 1.12 -9.53 -17.82
CA SER A 148 1.29 -8.83 -16.54
C SER A 148 2.56 -9.32 -15.85
N TYR A 149 3.43 -8.38 -15.48
CA TYR A 149 4.65 -8.67 -14.74
C TYR A 149 4.53 -8.08 -13.33
N PRO A 150 4.81 -8.86 -12.26
CA PRO A 150 4.84 -8.33 -10.91
C PRO A 150 6.01 -7.35 -10.78
N ALA A 151 5.70 -6.10 -10.48
CA ALA A 151 6.69 -5.03 -10.39
C ALA A 151 7.17 -4.81 -8.96
N ILE A 152 6.25 -4.75 -8.01
CA ILE A 152 6.57 -4.50 -6.59
C ILE A 152 5.45 -5.03 -5.70
N THR A 153 5.83 -5.62 -4.56
CA THR A 153 4.91 -5.95 -3.48
C THR A 153 5.16 -4.97 -2.34
N GLN A 154 4.10 -4.29 -1.88
CA GLN A 154 4.15 -3.44 -0.68
C GLN A 154 3.27 -4.03 0.41
N ARG A 155 3.87 -4.24 1.58
CA ARG A 155 3.13 -4.58 2.80
C ARG A 155 2.59 -3.30 3.44
N VAL A 156 1.29 -3.27 3.69
CA VAL A 156 0.61 -2.24 4.46
C VAL A 156 0.32 -2.81 5.84
N GLU A 157 0.85 -2.14 6.86
CA GLU A 157 0.64 -2.47 8.25
C GLU A 157 0.00 -1.29 8.96
N LEU A 158 -1.03 -1.58 9.76
CA LEU A 158 -1.74 -0.60 10.57
C LEU A 158 -2.01 -1.18 11.95
N THR A 159 -1.52 -0.49 12.96
CA THR A 159 -1.79 -0.80 14.36
C THR A 159 -2.88 0.11 14.91
N GLY A 160 -3.85 -0.47 15.61
CA GLY A 160 -4.82 0.26 16.41
C GLY A 160 -4.85 -0.27 17.84
N TYR A 161 -5.39 0.55 18.73
CA TYR A 161 -5.45 0.25 20.16
C TYR A 161 -6.81 0.63 20.71
N HIS A 162 -7.31 -0.19 21.62
CA HIS A 162 -8.53 0.05 22.37
C HIS A 162 -8.25 -0.15 23.86
N ASN A 163 -8.37 0.91 24.66
CA ASN A 163 -8.26 0.80 26.11
C ASN A 163 -9.54 0.19 26.66
N THR A 164 -9.42 -0.93 27.38
CA THR A 164 -10.55 -1.61 28.02
C THR A 164 -10.80 -1.07 29.43
N LYS A 165 -9.82 -0.38 30.02
CA LYS A 165 -9.93 0.37 31.27
C LYS A 165 -10.41 1.79 30.99
N PHE A 166 -11.48 2.19 31.66
CA PHE A 166 -11.87 3.60 31.83
C PHE A 166 -11.01 4.27 32.90
#